data_AF-A0AAD1ESR6-F1
#
_entry.id   AF-A0AAD1ESR6-F1
#
_cell.length_a   1.000
_cell.length_b   1.000
_cell.length_c   1.000
_cell.angle_alpha   90.00
_cell.angle_beta   90.00
_cell.angle_gamma   90.00
#
_symmetry.space_group_name_H-M   'P 1'
#
loop_
_entity.id
_entity.type
_entity.pdbx_description
1 polymer ?
#
loop_
_entity_poly.entity_id
_entity_poly.type
_entity_poly.pdbx_seq_one_letter_code
_entity_poly.pdbx_strand_id
1 'polypeptide(L)'
;MMYGNRELLADWQNNIDTVALLTKHSTTRTSKKSRLNELLNTISSGKILGASEHKVNGRKLLSTHNSTTNAVPALLECLSAEKLPAFLKAFYPEILQRKDYRQACAIVESNIKQLPTKRSKCPREAKDLFVPTSKADLRRDDKKLLLDCWRAINYATVNQFAGAPLVKTAGRGVYLSWDIINSMLKYPQHATRNKVYNALQLLQIAGFIRLAMDSELTTAGLKLATVNKNGVTVRKHNVFILNDFDQSDPKLITDNLRLDLTTRVSKAIIEKILGIENTKKFFPLVNSGVDEATIARFQQAVKSKGLAPLATLNNVVDRLRNDLDISTVQARLYINQLCQYKPLHLIKLKKPDVVSQGYNLTGFENIHSSEKLLVVEE
;
A
#
# COMPACT_ATOMS: atom_id res chain seq x y z
N MET A 1 -2.33 27.79 2.71
CA MET A 1 -2.97 26.45 2.58
C MET A 1 -2.50 25.78 1.31
N MET A 2 -2.56 24.44 1.24
CA MET A 2 -2.10 23.70 0.06
C MET A 2 -3.00 23.92 -1.17
N TYR A 3 -4.33 24.06 -0.98
CA TYR A 3 -5.31 24.24 -2.04
C TYR A 3 -6.11 25.54 -1.82
N GLY A 4 -6.30 26.34 -2.88
CA GLY A 4 -6.93 27.67 -2.78
C GLY A 4 -8.39 27.65 -2.31
N ASN A 5 -9.15 26.61 -2.68
CA ASN A 5 -10.58 26.52 -2.35
C ASN A 5 -10.87 25.55 -1.19
N ARG A 6 -9.88 25.25 -0.34
CA ARG A 6 -10.05 24.25 0.72
C ARG A 6 -11.20 24.58 1.68
N GLU A 7 -11.22 25.80 2.21
CA GLU A 7 -12.26 26.23 3.17
C GLU A 7 -13.64 26.27 2.52
N LEU A 8 -13.71 26.78 1.29
CA LEU A 8 -14.94 26.80 0.47
C LEU A 8 -15.52 25.39 0.27
N LEU A 9 -14.69 24.40 -0.02
CA LEU A 9 -15.12 23.01 -0.20
C LEU A 9 -15.46 22.32 1.12
N ALA A 10 -14.74 22.66 2.20
CA ALA A 10 -15.04 22.14 3.53
C ALA A 10 -16.41 22.60 4.02
N ASP A 11 -16.84 23.82 3.64
CA ASP A 11 -18.14 24.41 4.00
C ASP A 11 -19.02 24.69 2.77
N TRP A 12 -19.02 23.76 1.81
CA TRP A 12 -19.71 23.95 0.52
C TRP A 12 -21.22 24.20 0.66
N GLN A 13 -21.83 23.70 1.74
CA GLN A 13 -23.27 23.86 2.00
C GLN A 13 -23.68 25.31 2.24
N ASN A 14 -22.78 26.14 2.78
CA ASN A 14 -23.01 27.57 2.95
C ASN A 14 -22.50 28.39 1.75
N ASN A 15 -21.91 27.73 0.75
CA ASN A 15 -21.26 28.37 -0.40
C ASN A 15 -21.71 27.77 -1.74
N ILE A 16 -22.99 27.35 -1.81
CA ILE A 16 -23.53 26.54 -2.91
C ILE A 16 -23.31 27.22 -4.26
N ASP A 17 -23.63 28.51 -4.40
CA ASP A 17 -23.54 29.22 -5.67
C ASP A 17 -22.12 29.31 -6.21
N THR A 18 -21.16 29.62 -5.34
CA THR A 18 -19.74 29.66 -5.71
C THR A 18 -19.25 28.28 -6.12
N VAL A 19 -19.59 27.24 -5.35
CA VAL A 19 -19.19 25.87 -5.65
C VAL A 19 -19.87 25.34 -6.93
N ALA A 20 -21.11 25.73 -7.22
CA ALA A 20 -21.80 25.43 -8.46
C ALA A 20 -21.07 26.00 -9.69
N LEU A 21 -20.56 27.23 -9.60
CA LEU A 21 -19.75 27.85 -10.66
C LEU A 21 -18.41 27.12 -10.87
N LEU A 22 -17.81 26.59 -9.80
CA LEU A 22 -16.58 25.79 -9.87
C LEU A 22 -16.82 24.39 -10.44
N THR A 23 -17.99 23.79 -10.18
CA THR A 23 -18.34 22.42 -10.55
C THR A 23 -19.09 22.30 -11.88
N LYS A 24 -19.38 23.42 -12.54
CA LYS A 24 -20.02 23.47 -13.86
C LYS A 24 -19.33 22.54 -14.86
N HIS A 25 -20.13 21.68 -15.50
CA HIS A 25 -19.64 20.62 -16.37
C HIS A 25 -20.68 20.27 -17.46
N SER A 26 -20.29 19.37 -18.37
CA SER A 26 -21.20 18.79 -19.38
C SER A 26 -21.75 17.46 -18.88
N THR A 27 -23.06 17.40 -18.64
CA THR A 27 -23.77 16.20 -18.15
C THR A 27 -23.63 15.01 -19.11
N THR A 28 -23.61 15.26 -20.42
CA THR A 28 -23.36 14.23 -21.44
C THR A 28 -22.00 13.56 -21.25
N ARG A 29 -20.97 14.31 -20.81
CA ARG A 29 -19.62 13.79 -20.59
C ARG A 29 -19.46 13.09 -19.24
N THR A 30 -20.28 13.39 -18.25
CA THR A 30 -20.17 12.88 -16.87
C THR A 30 -21.16 11.77 -16.52
N SER A 31 -22.33 11.72 -17.14
CA SER A 31 -23.42 10.75 -16.86
C SER A 31 -23.02 9.27 -16.90
N LYS A 32 -22.04 8.90 -17.72
CA LYS A 32 -21.55 7.51 -17.84
C LYS A 32 -20.35 7.19 -16.94
N LYS A 33 -19.87 8.15 -16.15
CA LYS A 33 -18.72 7.92 -15.26
C LYS A 33 -19.16 7.07 -14.09
N SER A 34 -18.33 6.10 -13.74
CA SER A 34 -18.59 5.24 -12.58
C SER A 34 -17.59 5.44 -11.45
N ARG A 35 -16.54 6.24 -11.72
CA ARG A 35 -15.45 6.48 -10.80
C ARG A 35 -15.08 7.95 -10.64
N LEU A 36 -14.70 8.36 -9.43
CA LEU A 36 -14.29 9.73 -9.11
C LEU A 36 -13.11 10.17 -9.98
N ASN A 37 -12.09 9.33 -10.15
CA ASN A 37 -10.95 9.68 -10.98
C ASN A 37 -11.34 9.94 -12.44
N GLU A 38 -12.30 9.18 -12.99
CA GLU A 38 -12.81 9.40 -14.34
C GLU A 38 -13.61 10.72 -14.43
N LEU A 39 -14.42 11.02 -13.41
CA LEU A 39 -15.14 12.29 -13.28
C LEU A 39 -14.16 13.47 -13.22
N LEU A 40 -13.22 13.43 -12.28
CA LEU A 40 -12.21 14.47 -12.04
C LEU A 40 -11.25 14.66 -13.22
N ASN A 41 -10.94 13.60 -13.98
CA ASN A 41 -10.20 13.71 -15.23
C ASN A 41 -11.00 14.41 -16.34
N THR A 42 -12.33 14.36 -16.28
CA THR A 42 -13.23 14.93 -17.30
C THR A 42 -13.53 16.42 -17.05
N ILE A 43 -13.63 16.84 -15.79
CA ILE A 43 -13.95 18.21 -15.37
C ILE A 43 -12.71 18.98 -14.92
N SER A 44 -12.81 20.30 -14.68
CA SER A 44 -11.67 21.12 -14.22
C SER A 44 -11.43 21.00 -12.71
N SER A 45 -10.77 19.92 -12.29
CA SER A 45 -10.49 19.62 -10.88
C SER A 45 -9.63 20.66 -10.16
N GLY A 46 -8.68 21.28 -10.85
CA GLY A 46 -7.85 22.36 -10.33
C GLY A 46 -8.60 23.68 -10.24
N LYS A 47 -9.61 23.95 -11.09
CA LYS A 47 -10.55 25.05 -10.83
C LYS A 47 -11.32 24.80 -9.53
N ILE A 48 -11.84 23.58 -9.34
CA ILE A 48 -12.56 23.20 -8.12
C ILE A 48 -11.68 23.36 -6.89
N LEU A 49 -10.43 22.91 -6.96
CA LEU A 49 -9.52 22.88 -5.80
C LEU A 49 -8.68 24.15 -5.63
N GLY A 50 -8.63 25.04 -6.62
CA GLY A 50 -7.72 26.18 -6.64
C GLY A 50 -6.26 25.74 -6.73
N ALA A 51 -5.93 24.89 -7.73
CA ALA A 51 -4.59 24.34 -7.95
C ALA A 51 -4.28 24.21 -9.46
N SER A 52 -2.99 24.20 -9.80
CA SER A 52 -2.54 24.09 -11.19
C SER A 52 -2.73 22.65 -11.71
N GLU A 53 -3.47 22.50 -12.80
CA GLU A 53 -3.69 21.20 -13.44
C GLU A 53 -2.62 20.91 -14.49
N HIS A 54 -2.14 19.67 -14.54
CA HIS A 54 -1.32 19.17 -15.64
C HIS A 54 -1.60 17.69 -15.87
N LYS A 55 -1.29 17.19 -17.07
CA LYS A 55 -1.46 15.79 -17.42
C LYS A 55 -0.11 15.09 -17.50
N VAL A 56 0.02 13.96 -16.81
CA VAL A 56 1.17 13.07 -16.89
C VAL A 56 0.65 11.67 -17.22
N ASN A 57 1.12 11.08 -18.32
CA ASN A 57 0.69 9.75 -18.77
C ASN A 57 -0.83 9.59 -18.84
N GLY A 58 -1.53 10.60 -19.37
CA GLY A 58 -2.99 10.63 -19.50
C GLY A 58 -3.76 10.85 -18.19
N ARG A 59 -3.09 11.06 -17.05
CA ARG A 59 -3.70 11.28 -15.74
C ARG A 59 -3.61 12.74 -15.32
N LYS A 60 -4.68 13.26 -14.73
CA LYS A 60 -4.69 14.61 -14.18
C LYS A 60 -4.01 14.64 -12.81
N LEU A 61 -2.97 15.46 -12.72
CA LEU A 61 -2.27 15.78 -11.48
C LEU A 61 -2.50 17.25 -11.14
N LEU A 62 -2.49 17.53 -9.84
CA LEU A 62 -2.68 18.85 -9.28
C LEU A 62 -1.40 19.28 -8.58
N SER A 63 -0.82 20.37 -9.07
CA SER A 63 0.36 20.99 -8.51
C SER A 63 -0.02 22.18 -7.65
N THR A 64 0.63 22.25 -6.51
CA THR A 64 0.69 23.37 -5.59
C THR A 64 2.15 23.79 -5.50
N HIS A 65 2.46 24.94 -4.91
CA HIS A 65 3.85 25.41 -4.80
C HIS A 65 4.81 24.37 -4.18
N ASN A 66 4.29 23.45 -3.35
CA ASN A 66 5.12 22.54 -2.56
C ASN A 66 4.95 21.05 -2.93
N SER A 67 4.01 20.69 -3.81
CA SER A 67 3.79 19.28 -4.16
C SER A 67 2.85 19.06 -5.35
N THR A 68 3.02 17.90 -5.97
CA THR A 68 2.14 17.35 -7.02
C THR A 68 1.38 16.15 -6.46
N THR A 69 0.06 16.13 -6.68
CA THR A 69 -0.85 15.13 -6.10
C THR A 69 -1.89 14.64 -7.11
N ASN A 70 -2.43 13.44 -6.91
CA ASN A 70 -3.60 12.99 -7.68
C ASN A 70 -4.88 13.76 -7.28
N ALA A 71 -5.80 13.91 -8.23
CA ALA A 71 -7.02 14.70 -8.03
C ALA A 71 -7.98 14.14 -6.97
N VAL A 72 -8.16 12.81 -6.89
CA VAL A 72 -9.09 12.22 -5.90
C VAL A 72 -8.61 12.42 -4.46
N PRO A 73 -7.34 12.11 -4.11
CA PRO A 73 -6.81 12.43 -2.78
C PRO A 73 -6.91 13.92 -2.43
N ALA A 74 -6.65 14.80 -3.39
CA ALA A 74 -6.74 16.25 -3.19
C ALA A 74 -8.18 16.68 -2.88
N LEU A 75 -9.16 16.18 -3.64
CA LEU A 75 -10.58 16.46 -3.39
C LEU A 75 -11.00 15.99 -1.99
N LEU A 76 -10.66 14.75 -1.63
CA LEU A 76 -11.05 14.15 -0.36
C LEU A 76 -10.37 14.84 0.84
N GLU A 77 -9.18 15.43 0.67
CA GLU A 77 -8.55 16.24 1.71
C GLU A 77 -9.28 17.57 1.96
N CYS A 78 -9.90 18.14 0.92
CA CYS A 78 -10.67 19.38 1.05
C CYS A 78 -12.13 19.13 1.50
N LEU A 79 -12.76 18.07 1.01
CA LEU A 79 -14.19 17.82 1.20
C LEU A 79 -14.50 16.85 2.35
N SER A 80 -13.58 15.95 2.72
CA SER A 80 -13.81 14.68 3.46
C SER A 80 -14.59 13.63 2.67
N ALA A 81 -14.42 12.35 3.00
CA ALA A 81 -15.15 11.27 2.34
C ALA A 81 -16.63 11.25 2.75
N GLU A 82 -16.92 11.54 4.02
CA GLU A 82 -18.28 11.52 4.57
C GLU A 82 -19.23 12.52 3.88
N LYS A 83 -18.74 13.69 3.47
CA LYS A 83 -19.54 14.70 2.75
C LYS A 83 -19.73 14.39 1.26
N LEU A 84 -18.93 13.49 0.70
CA LEU A 84 -18.87 13.24 -0.73
C LEU A 84 -20.22 12.79 -1.35
N PRO A 85 -21.01 11.89 -0.74
CA PRO A 85 -22.30 11.49 -1.30
C PRO A 85 -23.26 12.67 -1.48
N ALA A 86 -23.33 13.58 -0.50
CA ALA A 86 -24.19 14.76 -0.56
C ALA A 86 -23.66 15.77 -1.60
N PHE A 87 -22.35 15.98 -1.62
CA PHE A 87 -21.69 16.85 -2.60
C PHE A 87 -21.95 16.37 -4.04
N LEU A 88 -21.76 15.07 -4.31
CA LEU A 88 -22.04 14.51 -5.64
C LEU A 88 -23.51 14.66 -6.03
N LYS A 89 -24.44 14.49 -5.09
CA LYS A 89 -25.88 14.66 -5.35
C LYS A 89 -26.23 16.13 -5.67
N ALA A 90 -25.57 17.08 -5.02
CA ALA A 90 -25.81 18.51 -5.23
C ALA A 90 -25.25 19.00 -6.57
N PHE A 91 -24.03 18.58 -6.93
CA PHE A 91 -23.30 19.16 -8.07
C PHE A 91 -23.17 18.24 -9.29
N TYR A 92 -23.48 16.95 -9.15
CA TYR A 92 -23.49 15.95 -10.24
C TYR A 92 -24.73 15.03 -10.14
N PRO A 93 -25.95 15.59 -10.14
CA PRO A 93 -27.18 14.85 -9.88
C PRO A 93 -27.50 13.78 -10.93
N GLU A 94 -26.91 13.86 -12.13
CA GLU A 94 -27.03 12.89 -13.20
C GLU A 94 -26.33 11.55 -12.90
N ILE A 95 -25.48 11.53 -11.87
CA ILE A 95 -24.69 10.37 -11.50
C ILE A 95 -25.42 9.53 -10.44
N LEU A 96 -25.85 8.34 -10.84
CA LEU A 96 -26.48 7.38 -9.93
C LEU A 96 -25.45 6.71 -9.02
N GLN A 97 -25.56 6.99 -7.72
CA GLN A 97 -24.70 6.37 -6.70
C GLN A 97 -25.12 4.92 -6.44
N ARG A 98 -24.14 4.06 -6.18
CA ARG A 98 -24.40 2.68 -5.74
C ARG A 98 -25.10 2.69 -4.37
N LYS A 99 -25.95 1.69 -4.12
CA LYS A 99 -26.81 1.63 -2.93
C LYS A 99 -26.08 1.69 -1.58
N ASP A 100 -24.82 1.26 -1.53
CA ASP A 100 -23.99 1.23 -0.32
C ASP A 100 -22.91 2.35 -0.30
N TYR A 101 -23.02 3.35 -1.19
CA TYR A 101 -21.97 4.36 -1.34
C TYR A 101 -21.77 5.21 -0.09
N ARG A 102 -22.86 5.61 0.57
CA ARG A 102 -22.81 6.34 1.84
C ARG A 102 -22.07 5.54 2.92
N GLN A 103 -22.34 4.23 3.01
CA GLN A 103 -21.65 3.33 3.95
C GLN A 103 -20.15 3.26 3.66
N ALA A 104 -19.78 3.14 2.38
CA ALA A 104 -18.38 3.13 1.96
C ALA A 104 -17.64 4.42 2.36
N CYS A 105 -18.29 5.57 2.16
CA CYS A 105 -17.75 6.87 2.54
C CYS A 105 -17.56 7.00 4.06
N ALA A 106 -18.52 6.52 4.86
CA ALA A 106 -18.42 6.53 6.32
C ALA A 106 -17.28 5.65 6.84
N ILE A 107 -17.13 4.42 6.31
CA ILE A 107 -16.04 3.51 6.66
C ILE A 107 -14.68 4.13 6.32
N VAL A 108 -14.56 4.70 5.12
CA VAL A 108 -13.32 5.34 4.67
C VAL A 108 -12.99 6.56 5.54
N GLU A 109 -13.98 7.41 5.86
CA GLU A 109 -13.76 8.55 6.74
C GLU A 109 -13.25 8.10 8.12
N SER A 110 -13.87 7.07 8.71
CA SER A 110 -13.43 6.49 9.98
C SER A 110 -11.99 5.99 9.91
N ASN A 111 -11.65 5.18 8.89
CA ASN A 111 -10.31 4.65 8.70
C ASN A 111 -9.27 5.76 8.49
N ILE A 112 -9.58 6.80 7.72
CA ILE A 112 -8.67 7.91 7.45
C ILE A 112 -8.46 8.76 8.70
N LYS A 113 -9.51 9.01 9.51
CA LYS A 113 -9.41 9.73 10.79
C LYS A 113 -8.52 9.01 11.81
N GLN A 114 -8.49 7.68 11.76
CA GLN A 114 -7.64 6.86 12.62
C GLN A 114 -6.16 6.86 12.20
N LEU A 115 -5.82 7.43 11.03
CA LEU A 115 -4.44 7.43 10.58
C LEU A 115 -3.54 8.30 11.45
N PRO A 116 -2.29 7.87 11.67
CA PRO A 116 -1.34 8.68 12.42
C PRO A 116 -1.05 9.98 11.66
N THR A 117 -1.53 11.08 12.22
CA THR A 117 -1.17 12.44 11.79
C THR A 117 -0.02 13.01 12.62
N LYS A 118 0.10 12.56 13.89
CA LYS A 118 1.17 12.93 14.81
C LYS A 118 1.65 11.71 15.59
N ARG A 119 2.97 11.64 15.82
CA ARG A 119 3.66 10.56 16.53
C ARG A 119 3.20 10.39 18.00
N SER A 120 2.58 11.39 18.60
CA SER A 120 2.19 11.38 20.03
C SER A 120 0.84 10.73 20.35
N LYS A 121 -0.02 10.48 19.36
CA LYS A 121 -1.42 10.02 19.58
C LYS A 121 -1.77 8.68 18.91
N CYS A 122 -0.77 7.90 18.53
CA CYS A 122 -0.95 6.65 17.77
C CYS A 122 -0.41 5.46 18.58
N PRO A 123 -1.09 4.29 18.56
CA PRO A 123 -0.54 3.05 19.08
C PRO A 123 0.90 2.83 18.57
N ARG A 124 1.76 2.29 19.44
CA ARG A 124 3.21 2.20 19.18
C ARG A 124 3.50 1.48 17.87
N GLU A 125 2.77 0.42 17.60
CA GLU A 125 2.97 -0.51 16.49
C GLU A 125 2.56 0.14 15.15
N ALA A 126 1.40 0.79 15.12
CA ALA A 126 0.97 1.58 13.96
C ALA A 126 1.94 2.76 13.69
N LYS A 127 2.45 3.39 14.75
CA LYS A 127 3.45 4.45 14.65
C LYS A 127 4.79 3.94 14.09
N ASP A 128 5.26 2.78 14.55
CA ASP A 128 6.51 2.20 14.08
C ASP A 128 6.43 1.77 12.61
N LEU A 129 5.24 1.39 12.14
CA LEU A 129 4.98 1.00 10.76
C LEU A 129 4.79 2.17 9.79
N PHE A 130 4.07 3.22 10.19
CA PHE A 130 3.63 4.29 9.28
C PHE A 130 4.35 5.63 9.46
N VAL A 131 4.96 5.90 10.62
CA VAL A 131 5.50 7.22 10.97
C VAL A 131 7.03 7.16 11.07
N PRO A 132 7.77 7.86 10.17
CA PRO A 132 9.20 8.00 10.30
C PRO A 132 9.60 8.56 11.68
N THR A 133 10.68 8.04 12.24
CA THR A 133 11.24 8.50 13.54
C THR A 133 11.88 9.87 13.42
N SER A 134 12.62 10.10 12.34
CA SER A 134 13.31 11.35 12.05
C SER A 134 13.56 11.48 10.55
N LYS A 135 14.28 12.54 10.13
CA LYS A 135 14.78 12.66 8.75
C LYS A 135 15.83 11.59 8.41
N ALA A 136 16.51 11.03 9.40
CA ALA A 136 17.55 10.01 9.26
C ALA A 136 17.01 8.56 9.35
N ASP A 137 15.69 8.38 9.49
CA ASP A 137 15.08 7.05 9.52
C ASP A 137 15.37 6.30 8.20
N LEU A 138 16.13 5.20 8.27
CA LEU A 138 16.52 4.39 7.10
C LEU A 138 15.31 3.84 6.32
N ARG A 139 14.15 3.71 6.97
CA ARG A 139 12.91 3.21 6.37
C ARG A 139 11.91 4.32 6.08
N ARG A 140 12.30 5.59 6.21
CA ARG A 140 11.43 6.76 6.05
C ARG A 140 10.54 6.71 4.81
N ASP A 141 11.13 6.44 3.66
CA ASP A 141 10.39 6.50 2.39
C ASP A 141 9.44 5.31 2.23
N ASP A 142 9.82 4.14 2.71
CA ASP A 142 8.97 2.96 2.72
C ASP A 142 7.81 3.11 3.70
N LYS A 143 8.01 3.70 4.89
CA LYS A 143 6.93 4.03 5.84
C LYS A 143 5.92 5.01 5.25
N LYS A 144 6.43 6.07 4.60
CA LYS A 144 5.59 7.06 3.92
C LYS A 144 4.78 6.45 2.79
N LEU A 145 5.41 5.62 1.97
CA LEU A 145 4.72 4.96 0.87
C LEU A 145 3.70 3.94 1.38
N LEU A 146 4.01 3.17 2.44
CA LEU A 146 3.06 2.23 3.04
C LEU A 146 1.82 2.96 3.58
N LEU A 147 2.00 4.10 4.26
CA LEU A 147 0.91 4.95 4.72
C LEU A 147 0.09 5.51 3.54
N ASP A 148 0.76 5.96 2.48
CA ASP A 148 0.08 6.47 1.28
C ASP A 148 -0.68 5.36 0.53
N CYS A 149 -0.14 4.14 0.47
CA CYS A 149 -0.83 2.98 -0.07
C CYS A 149 -2.10 2.65 0.72
N TRP A 150 -2.05 2.67 2.05
CA TRP A 150 -3.24 2.42 2.87
C TRP A 150 -4.31 3.51 2.66
N ARG A 151 -3.92 4.78 2.56
CA ARG A 151 -4.84 5.86 2.17
C ARG A 151 -5.43 5.62 0.79
N ALA A 152 -4.59 5.26 -0.18
CA ALA A 152 -5.00 5.01 -1.56
C ALA A 152 -6.00 3.85 -1.69
N ILE A 153 -5.88 2.82 -0.87
CA ILE A 153 -6.82 1.68 -0.82
C ILE A 153 -8.18 2.13 -0.27
N ASN A 154 -8.18 2.92 0.80
CA ASN A 154 -9.41 3.53 1.32
C ASN A 154 -10.05 4.43 0.26
N TYR A 155 -9.28 5.29 -0.40
CA TYR A 155 -9.78 6.14 -1.48
C TYR A 155 -10.26 5.36 -2.70
N ALA A 156 -9.65 4.22 -3.02
CA ALA A 156 -10.14 3.33 -4.08
C ALA A 156 -11.57 2.82 -3.79
N THR A 157 -11.93 2.67 -2.51
CA THR A 157 -13.25 2.20 -2.07
C THR A 157 -14.35 3.24 -2.37
N VAL A 158 -14.06 4.53 -2.16
CA VAL A 158 -14.97 5.64 -2.51
C VAL A 158 -14.83 6.10 -3.96
N ASN A 159 -13.72 5.74 -4.63
CA ASN A 159 -13.52 6.05 -6.03
C ASN A 159 -14.62 5.43 -6.89
N GLN A 160 -15.06 4.20 -6.61
CA GLN A 160 -16.18 3.58 -7.32
C GLN A 160 -17.53 4.02 -6.72
N PHE A 161 -18.04 5.17 -7.18
CA PHE A 161 -19.29 5.74 -6.66
C PHE A 161 -20.55 5.12 -7.26
N ALA A 162 -20.47 4.55 -8.47
CA ALA A 162 -21.63 3.98 -9.18
C ALA A 162 -21.45 2.49 -9.48
N GLY A 163 -22.52 1.87 -9.97
CA GLY A 163 -22.58 0.46 -10.30
C GLY A 163 -23.02 -0.39 -9.11
N ALA A 164 -22.69 -1.68 -9.15
CA ALA A 164 -23.08 -2.64 -8.12
C ALA A 164 -21.98 -2.80 -7.06
N PRO A 165 -22.34 -3.03 -5.77
CA PRO A 165 -21.39 -3.45 -4.74
C PRO A 165 -20.66 -4.74 -5.17
N LEU A 166 -19.38 -4.86 -4.85
CA LEU A 166 -18.56 -6.03 -5.22
C LEU A 166 -18.64 -7.18 -4.21
N VAL A 167 -18.92 -6.86 -2.95
CA VAL A 167 -19.04 -7.82 -1.85
C VAL A 167 -20.39 -7.64 -1.15
N LYS A 168 -20.85 -8.68 -0.47
CA LYS A 168 -22.14 -8.69 0.24
C LYS A 168 -22.12 -7.75 1.45
N THR A 169 -20.96 -7.57 2.09
CA THR A 169 -20.79 -6.63 3.19
C THR A 169 -20.76 -5.19 2.67
N ALA A 170 -21.83 -4.46 2.93
CA ALA A 170 -22.05 -3.12 2.40
C ALA A 170 -20.86 -2.18 2.65
N GLY A 171 -20.42 -1.50 1.60
CA GLY A 171 -19.41 -0.44 1.64
C GLY A 171 -17.95 -0.89 1.76
N ARG A 172 -17.67 -2.19 1.95
CA ARG A 172 -16.30 -2.71 2.18
C ARG A 172 -15.59 -3.26 0.96
N GLY A 173 -16.33 -3.55 -0.11
CA GLY A 173 -15.78 -4.18 -1.31
C GLY A 173 -14.95 -3.20 -2.14
N VAL A 174 -13.69 -3.53 -2.36
CA VAL A 174 -12.77 -2.72 -3.16
C VAL A 174 -12.06 -3.57 -4.22
N TYR A 175 -12.03 -3.07 -5.45
CA TYR A 175 -11.25 -3.65 -6.52
C TYR A 175 -9.93 -2.91 -6.67
N LEU A 176 -8.80 -3.61 -6.51
CA LEU A 176 -7.47 -3.00 -6.50
C LEU A 176 -6.62 -3.45 -7.68
N SER A 177 -6.32 -2.52 -8.60
CA SER A 177 -5.26 -2.69 -9.60
C SER A 177 -4.14 -1.69 -9.35
N TRP A 178 -2.98 -1.91 -9.98
CA TRP A 178 -1.90 -0.92 -9.98
C TRP A 178 -2.41 0.46 -10.43
N ASP A 179 -3.19 0.52 -11.51
CA ASP A 179 -3.68 1.80 -12.04
C ASP A 179 -4.65 2.50 -11.10
N ILE A 180 -5.52 1.73 -10.44
CA ILE A 180 -6.45 2.26 -9.43
C ILE A 180 -5.65 2.84 -8.27
N ILE A 181 -4.79 2.04 -7.62
CA ILE A 181 -4.00 2.51 -6.47
C ILE A 181 -3.13 3.70 -6.85
N ASN A 182 -2.43 3.62 -7.97
CA ASN A 182 -1.53 4.69 -8.41
C ASN A 182 -2.29 5.98 -8.71
N SER A 183 -3.56 5.92 -9.15
CA SER A 183 -4.42 7.10 -9.28
C SER A 183 -4.96 7.64 -7.95
N MET A 184 -4.83 6.86 -6.87
CA MET A 184 -5.29 7.18 -5.51
C MET A 184 -4.14 7.52 -4.54
N LEU A 185 -2.88 7.36 -4.95
CA LEU A 185 -1.73 7.79 -4.14
C LEU A 185 -1.71 9.31 -4.01
N LYS A 186 -1.39 9.85 -2.83
CA LYS A 186 -1.17 11.29 -2.70
C LYS A 186 0.10 11.69 -3.46
N TYR A 187 1.16 10.87 -3.40
CA TYR A 187 2.47 11.17 -3.99
C TYR A 187 2.96 10.04 -4.90
N PRO A 188 2.41 9.91 -6.13
CA PRO A 188 2.68 8.77 -7.01
C PRO A 188 4.13 8.66 -7.49
N GLN A 189 4.91 9.74 -7.46
CA GLN A 189 6.27 9.81 -8.00
C GLN A 189 7.28 8.88 -7.31
N HIS A 190 7.02 8.46 -6.08
CA HIS A 190 7.90 7.56 -5.31
C HIS A 190 7.45 6.11 -5.33
N ALA A 191 6.33 5.80 -6.01
CA ALA A 191 5.75 4.48 -6.06
C ALA A 191 6.19 3.74 -7.32
N THR A 192 6.76 2.54 -7.14
CA THR A 192 6.92 1.56 -8.23
C THR A 192 5.87 0.47 -8.09
N ARG A 193 5.58 -0.24 -9.18
CA ARG A 193 4.63 -1.36 -9.17
C ARG A 193 4.99 -2.41 -8.12
N ASN A 194 6.27 -2.73 -7.99
CA ASN A 194 6.76 -3.69 -7.00
C ASN A 194 6.56 -3.18 -5.57
N LYS A 195 6.89 -1.91 -5.30
CA LYS A 195 6.69 -1.33 -3.96
C LYS A 195 5.23 -1.31 -3.54
N VAL A 196 4.31 -0.98 -4.45
CA VAL A 196 2.87 -1.01 -4.15
C VAL A 196 2.37 -2.43 -3.95
N TYR A 197 2.83 -3.39 -4.75
CA TYR A 197 2.48 -4.81 -4.54
C TYR A 197 2.98 -5.32 -3.17
N ASN A 198 4.22 -5.01 -2.81
CA ASN A 198 4.78 -5.39 -1.52
C ASN A 198 4.05 -4.69 -0.35
N ALA A 199 3.68 -3.42 -0.52
CA ALA A 199 2.86 -2.71 0.46
C ALA A 199 1.48 -3.36 0.66
N LEU A 200 0.82 -3.78 -0.42
CA LEU A 200 -0.45 -4.53 -0.34
C LEU A 200 -0.28 -5.84 0.42
N GLN A 201 0.79 -6.59 0.13
CA GLN A 201 1.07 -7.84 0.82
C GLN A 201 1.25 -7.61 2.33
N LEU A 202 2.00 -6.59 2.73
CA LEU A 202 2.17 -6.22 4.14
C LEU A 202 0.83 -5.80 4.79
N LEU A 203 0.07 -4.91 4.15
CA LEU A 203 -1.25 -4.49 4.65
C LEU A 203 -2.22 -5.67 4.78
N GLN A 204 -2.10 -6.67 3.90
CA GLN A 204 -2.87 -7.90 4.01
C GLN A 204 -2.39 -8.79 5.18
N ILE A 205 -1.09 -8.88 5.44
CA ILE A 205 -0.53 -9.62 6.59
C ILE A 205 -1.04 -9.01 7.90
N ALA A 206 -1.05 -7.68 8.01
CA ALA A 206 -1.60 -6.97 9.17
C ALA A 206 -3.14 -6.95 9.21
N GLY A 207 -3.84 -7.53 8.23
CA GLY A 207 -5.30 -7.61 8.25
C GLY A 207 -6.04 -6.32 7.91
N PHE A 208 -5.39 -5.28 7.38
CA PHE A 208 -6.05 -4.05 6.92
C PHE A 208 -6.97 -4.30 5.71
N ILE A 209 -6.57 -5.25 4.87
CA ILE A 209 -7.36 -5.76 3.76
C ILE A 209 -7.26 -7.28 3.73
N ARG A 210 -8.25 -7.92 3.12
CA ARG A 210 -8.17 -9.35 2.81
C ARG A 210 -8.85 -9.66 1.50
N LEU A 211 -8.37 -10.68 0.80
CA LEU A 211 -9.02 -11.15 -0.42
C LEU A 211 -10.43 -11.67 -0.08
N ALA A 212 -11.44 -11.17 -0.79
CA ALA A 212 -12.84 -11.56 -0.57
C ALA A 212 -13.07 -13.00 -1.04
N MET A 213 -13.70 -13.85 -0.24
CA MET A 213 -14.08 -15.22 -0.62
C MET A 213 -15.24 -15.24 -1.61
N ASP A 214 -15.40 -16.32 -2.38
CA ASP A 214 -16.46 -16.42 -3.39
C ASP A 214 -17.86 -16.33 -2.77
N SER A 215 -18.03 -16.90 -1.57
CA SER A 215 -19.25 -16.78 -0.77
C SER A 215 -19.55 -15.35 -0.29
N GLU A 216 -18.57 -14.46 -0.30
CA GLU A 216 -18.67 -13.06 0.12
C GLU A 216 -18.88 -12.11 -1.06
N LEU A 217 -18.66 -12.56 -2.29
CA LEU A 217 -18.84 -11.76 -3.51
C LEU A 217 -20.32 -11.61 -3.86
N THR A 218 -20.69 -10.46 -4.42
CA THR A 218 -21.97 -10.31 -5.12
C THR A 218 -21.88 -10.88 -6.53
N THR A 219 -22.99 -10.90 -7.28
CA THR A 219 -22.96 -11.21 -8.72
C THR A 219 -21.99 -10.32 -9.50
N ALA A 220 -21.86 -9.04 -9.14
CA ALA A 220 -20.92 -8.13 -9.79
C ALA A 220 -19.47 -8.43 -9.40
N GLY A 221 -19.22 -8.82 -8.14
CA GLY A 221 -17.92 -9.30 -7.70
C GLY A 221 -17.50 -10.60 -8.39
N LEU A 222 -18.42 -11.56 -8.52
CA LEU A 222 -18.20 -12.84 -9.19
C LEU A 222 -17.88 -12.69 -10.68
N LYS A 223 -18.43 -11.67 -11.36
CA LYS A 223 -18.05 -11.33 -12.74
C LYS A 223 -16.58 -10.92 -12.90
N LEU A 224 -15.92 -10.56 -11.81
CA LEU A 224 -14.48 -10.30 -11.79
C LEU A 224 -13.68 -11.57 -11.47
N ALA A 225 -14.29 -12.73 -11.18
CA ALA A 225 -13.56 -13.99 -11.11
C ALA A 225 -13.33 -14.58 -12.50
N THR A 226 -12.28 -15.40 -12.66
CA THR A 226 -12.04 -16.18 -13.89
C THR A 226 -11.92 -17.65 -13.56
N VAL A 227 -12.12 -18.54 -14.51
CA VAL A 227 -11.84 -19.97 -14.36
C VAL A 227 -10.45 -20.24 -14.97
N ASN A 228 -9.57 -20.93 -14.24
CA ASN A 228 -8.27 -21.33 -14.79
C ASN A 228 -8.41 -22.52 -15.75
N LYS A 229 -7.29 -22.94 -16.34
CA LYS A 229 -7.24 -24.07 -17.28
C LYS A 229 -7.72 -25.40 -16.69
N ASN A 230 -7.81 -25.52 -15.37
CA ASN A 230 -8.19 -26.75 -14.65
C ASN A 230 -9.64 -26.69 -14.14
N GLY A 231 -10.46 -25.74 -14.60
CA GLY A 231 -11.84 -25.59 -14.14
C GLY A 231 -11.99 -24.99 -12.72
N VAL A 232 -10.89 -24.59 -12.08
CA VAL A 232 -10.92 -23.96 -10.76
C VAL A 232 -11.11 -22.46 -10.93
N THR A 233 -12.08 -21.89 -10.22
CA THR A 233 -12.24 -20.44 -10.12
C THR A 233 -10.96 -19.85 -9.53
N VAL A 234 -10.22 -19.11 -10.35
CA VAL A 234 -9.06 -18.34 -9.92
C VAL A 234 -9.41 -16.87 -10.03
N ARG A 235 -9.32 -16.18 -8.89
CA ARG A 235 -9.48 -14.73 -8.83
C ARG A 235 -8.29 -14.07 -9.53
N LYS A 236 -8.41 -13.85 -10.84
CA LYS A 236 -7.49 -13.01 -11.59
C LYS A 236 -7.57 -11.54 -11.13
N HIS A 237 -8.68 -11.17 -10.48
CA HIS A 237 -8.99 -9.82 -10.08
C HIS A 237 -9.08 -9.69 -8.56
N ASN A 238 -8.25 -8.78 -8.07
CA ASN A 238 -8.00 -8.30 -6.72
C ASN A 238 -9.22 -7.64 -6.05
N VAL A 239 -10.31 -8.39 -5.83
CA VAL A 239 -11.43 -7.93 -4.99
C VAL A 239 -11.09 -8.18 -3.53
N PHE A 240 -10.91 -7.11 -2.77
CA PHE A 240 -10.60 -7.12 -1.35
C PHE A 240 -11.80 -6.65 -0.53
N ILE A 241 -11.84 -7.10 0.72
CA ILE A 241 -12.66 -6.53 1.77
C ILE A 241 -11.75 -5.61 2.59
N LEU A 242 -12.17 -4.36 2.68
CA LEU A 242 -11.58 -3.35 3.54
C LEU A 242 -12.03 -3.59 4.98
N ASN A 243 -11.06 -3.82 5.87
CA ASN A 243 -11.31 -3.93 7.30
C ASN A 243 -11.20 -2.56 7.98
N ASP A 244 -11.75 -2.47 9.17
CA ASP A 244 -11.59 -1.29 10.01
C ASP A 244 -10.15 -1.23 10.54
N PHE A 245 -9.63 -0.02 10.70
CA PHE A 245 -8.23 0.18 11.12
C PHE A 245 -7.93 -0.45 12.49
N ASP A 246 -8.90 -0.44 13.40
CA ASP A 246 -8.83 -1.01 14.76
C ASP A 246 -8.95 -2.54 14.81
N GLN A 247 -9.46 -3.17 13.75
CA GLN A 247 -9.55 -4.63 13.63
C GLN A 247 -8.28 -5.25 13.02
N SER A 248 -7.31 -4.42 12.66
CA SER A 248 -6.05 -4.83 12.06
C SER A 248 -4.99 -5.06 13.15
N ASP A 249 -4.02 -5.94 12.88
CA ASP A 249 -2.91 -6.23 13.79
C ASP A 249 -1.55 -5.87 13.16
N PRO A 250 -1.09 -4.62 13.33
CA PRO A 250 0.24 -4.19 12.89
C PRO A 250 1.39 -5.01 13.50
N LYS A 251 1.18 -5.70 14.64
CA LYS A 251 2.23 -6.50 15.31
C LYS A 251 2.71 -7.65 14.45
N LEU A 252 1.83 -8.21 13.63
CA LEU A 252 2.19 -9.25 12.67
C LEU A 252 3.32 -8.80 11.73
N ILE A 253 3.40 -7.51 11.41
CA ILE A 253 4.53 -6.92 10.68
C ILE A 253 5.63 -6.49 11.64
N THR A 254 5.32 -5.66 12.65
CA THR A 254 6.38 -5.04 13.46
C THR A 254 7.20 -6.04 14.25
N ASP A 255 6.65 -7.19 14.61
CA ASP A 255 7.34 -8.19 15.42
C ASP A 255 8.10 -9.18 14.53
N ASN A 256 7.61 -9.44 13.32
CA ASN A 256 8.15 -10.49 12.45
C ASN A 256 8.97 -9.98 11.26
N LEU A 257 8.74 -8.74 10.80
CA LEU A 257 9.25 -8.23 9.52
C LEU A 257 9.96 -6.89 9.66
N ARG A 258 11.09 -6.75 8.96
CA ARG A 258 11.71 -5.45 8.68
C ARG A 258 11.01 -4.83 7.48
N LEU A 259 10.52 -3.60 7.63
CA LEU A 259 9.86 -2.89 6.54
C LEU A 259 10.86 -2.62 5.40
N ASP A 260 10.69 -3.33 4.29
CA ASP A 260 11.41 -3.12 3.04
C ASP A 260 10.45 -3.34 1.86
N LEU A 261 9.99 -2.25 1.26
CA LEU A 261 9.03 -2.37 0.15
C LEU A 261 9.71 -2.78 -1.17
N THR A 262 11.04 -2.96 -1.21
CA THR A 262 11.74 -3.40 -2.43
C THR A 262 11.67 -4.91 -2.64
N THR A 263 11.40 -5.68 -1.58
CA THR A 263 11.45 -7.14 -1.63
C THR A 263 10.13 -7.71 -1.12
N ARG A 264 9.53 -8.64 -1.87
CA ARG A 264 8.29 -9.33 -1.47
C ARG A 264 8.57 -10.32 -0.33
N VAL A 265 7.60 -10.52 0.56
CA VAL A 265 7.65 -11.58 1.58
C VAL A 265 7.40 -12.94 0.92
N SER A 266 8.21 -13.95 1.24
CA SER A 266 8.04 -15.31 0.69
C SER A 266 6.84 -16.02 1.28
N LYS A 267 6.32 -17.02 0.57
CA LYS A 267 5.22 -17.85 1.06
C LYS A 267 5.55 -18.48 2.42
N ALA A 268 6.74 -19.08 2.56
CA ALA A 268 7.14 -19.75 3.80
C ALA A 268 7.20 -18.79 5.00
N ILE A 269 7.62 -17.54 4.80
CA ILE A 269 7.61 -16.52 5.86
C ILE A 269 6.17 -16.15 6.25
N ILE A 270 5.27 -15.98 5.27
CA ILE A 270 3.86 -15.70 5.54
C ILE A 270 3.21 -16.88 6.28
N GLU A 271 3.52 -18.12 5.90
CA GLU A 271 3.05 -19.33 6.58
C GLU A 271 3.54 -19.37 8.04
N LYS A 272 4.77 -18.94 8.32
CA LYS A 272 5.27 -18.83 9.71
C LYS A 272 4.57 -17.73 10.52
N ILE A 273 4.11 -16.65 9.89
CA ILE A 273 3.43 -15.54 10.58
C ILE A 273 1.94 -15.84 10.80
N LEU A 274 1.25 -16.38 9.78
CA LEU A 274 -0.21 -16.51 9.75
C LEU A 274 -0.72 -17.95 9.86
N GLY A 275 0.15 -18.94 9.70
CA GLY A 275 -0.23 -20.35 9.52
C GLY A 275 -0.55 -20.71 8.07
N ILE A 276 -0.45 -22.00 7.75
CA ILE A 276 -0.62 -22.55 6.39
C ILE A 276 -2.05 -22.31 5.88
N GLU A 277 -3.06 -22.53 6.72
CA GLU A 277 -4.47 -22.39 6.32
C GLU A 277 -4.83 -20.96 5.94
N ASN A 278 -4.48 -20.00 6.79
CA ASN A 278 -4.69 -18.57 6.52
C ASN A 278 -3.89 -18.12 5.30
N THR A 279 -2.66 -18.61 5.12
CA THR A 279 -1.85 -18.28 3.94
C THR A 279 -2.52 -18.80 2.66
N LYS A 280 -2.97 -20.06 2.64
CA LYS A 280 -3.68 -20.64 1.49
C LYS A 280 -4.94 -19.85 1.15
N LYS A 281 -5.68 -19.41 2.17
CA LYS A 281 -6.95 -18.68 2.02
C LYS A 281 -6.76 -17.25 1.53
N PHE A 282 -5.82 -16.51 2.11
CA PHE A 282 -5.69 -15.07 1.89
C PHE A 282 -4.59 -14.72 0.89
N PHE A 283 -3.58 -15.57 0.70
CA PHE A 283 -2.45 -15.33 -0.21
C PHE A 283 -2.32 -16.42 -1.30
N PRO A 284 -3.40 -16.78 -2.02
CA PRO A 284 -3.37 -17.87 -2.99
C PRO A 284 -2.44 -17.63 -4.18
N LEU A 285 -2.03 -16.37 -4.40
CA LEU A 285 -1.12 -15.96 -5.48
C LEU A 285 0.36 -15.93 -5.06
N VAL A 286 0.67 -16.13 -3.78
CA VAL A 286 2.06 -16.14 -3.28
C VAL A 286 2.54 -17.59 -3.26
N ASN A 287 3.25 -18.00 -4.31
CA ASN A 287 3.66 -19.39 -4.53
C ASN A 287 5.19 -19.58 -4.65
N SER A 288 5.99 -18.56 -4.36
CA SER A 288 7.42 -18.57 -4.63
C SER A 288 8.22 -17.72 -3.63
N GLY A 289 9.53 -17.97 -3.55
CA GLY A 289 10.46 -17.31 -2.62
C GLY A 289 11.30 -18.34 -1.88
N VAL A 290 11.98 -17.88 -0.82
CA VAL A 290 12.76 -18.74 0.06
C VAL A 290 11.84 -19.74 0.77
N ASP A 291 12.28 -21.00 0.78
CA ASP A 291 11.55 -22.13 1.38
C ASP A 291 11.88 -22.30 2.87
N GLU A 292 11.12 -23.20 3.52
CA GLU A 292 11.28 -23.45 4.94
C GLU A 292 12.62 -24.10 5.30
N ALA A 293 13.13 -25.01 4.46
CA ALA A 293 14.40 -25.69 4.70
C ALA A 293 15.57 -24.70 4.70
N THR A 294 15.57 -23.75 3.76
CA THR A 294 16.55 -22.68 3.67
C THR A 294 16.44 -21.74 4.87
N ILE A 295 15.22 -21.36 5.28
CA ILE A 295 15.02 -20.55 6.50
C ILE A 295 15.60 -21.26 7.72
N ALA A 296 15.30 -22.56 7.89
CA ALA A 296 15.78 -23.36 9.02
C ALA A 296 17.31 -23.47 9.03
N ARG A 297 17.94 -23.67 7.86
CA ARG A 297 19.40 -23.70 7.70
C ARG A 297 20.04 -22.40 8.20
N PHE A 298 19.53 -21.24 7.77
CA PHE A 298 20.06 -19.95 8.21
C PHE A 298 19.81 -19.73 9.71
N GLN A 299 18.64 -20.11 10.21
CA GLN A 299 18.33 -20.00 11.63
C GLN A 299 19.29 -20.83 12.49
N GLN A 300 19.60 -22.06 12.08
CA GLN A 300 20.57 -22.92 12.75
C GLN A 300 21.98 -22.32 12.70
N ALA A 301 22.39 -21.80 11.54
CA ALA A 301 23.73 -21.24 11.37
C ALA A 301 23.94 -19.96 12.20
N VAL A 302 22.89 -19.13 12.40
CA VAL A 302 22.94 -18.00 13.35
C VAL A 302 23.07 -18.53 14.79
N LYS A 303 22.22 -19.49 15.20
CA LYS A 303 22.24 -20.06 16.55
C LYS A 303 23.57 -20.74 16.91
N SER A 304 24.19 -21.44 15.95
CA SER A 304 25.46 -22.13 16.16
C SER A 304 26.69 -21.25 15.98
N LYS A 305 26.51 -19.92 15.81
CA LYS A 305 27.58 -18.98 15.40
C LYS A 305 28.35 -19.42 14.14
N GLY A 306 27.71 -20.22 13.29
CA GLY A 306 28.26 -20.69 12.02
C GLY A 306 28.21 -19.63 10.91
N LEU A 307 27.39 -18.58 11.08
CA LEU A 307 27.44 -17.39 10.24
C LEU A 307 28.39 -16.35 10.84
N ALA A 308 29.30 -15.83 10.01
CA ALA A 308 30.14 -14.71 10.39
C ALA A 308 29.25 -13.51 10.79
N PRO A 309 29.56 -12.80 11.89
CA PRO A 309 28.79 -11.64 12.35
C PRO A 309 28.66 -10.55 11.28
N LEU A 310 29.64 -10.46 10.40
CA LEU A 310 29.70 -9.52 9.29
C LEU A 310 30.21 -10.21 8.03
N ALA A 311 29.52 -10.01 6.90
CA ALA A 311 29.96 -10.49 5.59
C ALA A 311 29.52 -9.55 4.46
N THR A 312 30.23 -9.57 3.32
CA THR A 312 29.76 -8.87 2.14
C THR A 312 28.54 -9.60 1.56
N LEU A 313 27.57 -8.84 1.05
CA LEU A 313 26.38 -9.44 0.45
C LEU A 313 26.74 -10.38 -0.71
N ASN A 314 27.76 -10.03 -1.50
CA ASN A 314 28.19 -10.84 -2.63
C ASN A 314 28.75 -12.19 -2.19
N ASN A 315 29.59 -12.23 -1.17
CA ASN A 315 30.15 -13.50 -0.66
C ASN A 315 29.05 -14.43 -0.15
N VAL A 316 28.05 -13.90 0.57
CA VAL A 316 26.94 -14.71 1.07
C VAL A 316 26.06 -15.20 -0.09
N VAL A 317 25.82 -14.35 -1.10
CA VAL A 317 25.08 -14.72 -2.31
C VAL A 317 25.79 -15.83 -3.07
N ASP A 318 27.11 -15.73 -3.28
CA ASP A 318 27.87 -16.74 -4.02
C ASP A 318 27.92 -18.08 -3.28
N ARG A 319 28.04 -18.07 -1.95
CA ARG A 319 27.92 -19.29 -1.14
C ARG A 319 26.54 -19.92 -1.28
N LEU A 320 25.48 -19.15 -1.06
CA LEU A 320 24.10 -19.66 -1.16
C LEU A 320 23.81 -20.21 -2.56
N ARG A 321 24.29 -19.52 -3.59
CA ARG A 321 24.17 -19.92 -4.99
C ARG A 321 24.75 -21.32 -5.21
N ASN A 322 25.98 -21.54 -4.73
CA ASN A 322 26.67 -22.81 -4.88
C ASN A 322 26.05 -23.92 -4.00
N ASP A 323 25.66 -23.59 -2.77
CA ASP A 323 25.09 -24.55 -1.80
C ASP A 323 23.71 -25.08 -2.20
N LEU A 324 22.93 -24.31 -2.95
CA LEU A 324 21.57 -24.64 -3.38
C LEU A 324 21.46 -24.92 -4.88
N ASP A 325 22.56 -24.78 -5.63
CA ASP A 325 22.59 -24.86 -7.09
C ASP A 325 21.51 -24.00 -7.77
N ILE A 326 21.46 -22.72 -7.39
CA ILE A 326 20.49 -21.73 -7.91
C ILE A 326 21.18 -20.61 -8.67
N SER A 327 20.42 -19.77 -9.39
CA SER A 327 21.00 -18.58 -10.02
C SER A 327 21.41 -17.50 -9.01
N THR A 328 22.39 -16.67 -9.36
CA THR A 328 22.78 -15.48 -8.57
C THR A 328 21.58 -14.57 -8.27
N VAL A 329 20.65 -14.42 -9.22
CA VAL A 329 19.43 -13.60 -9.06
C VAL A 329 18.52 -14.20 -7.98
N GLN A 330 18.33 -15.51 -7.99
CA GLN A 330 17.51 -16.21 -7.01
C GLN A 330 18.17 -16.20 -5.62
N ALA A 331 19.48 -16.41 -5.54
CA ALA A 331 20.23 -16.29 -4.29
C ALA A 331 20.09 -14.90 -3.68
N ARG A 332 20.22 -13.83 -4.48
CA ARG A 332 19.98 -12.44 -4.02
C ARG A 332 18.55 -12.25 -3.52
N LEU A 333 17.55 -12.77 -4.23
CA LEU A 333 16.16 -12.72 -3.79
C LEU A 333 15.99 -13.40 -2.43
N TYR A 334 16.53 -14.61 -2.26
CA TYR A 334 16.42 -15.37 -1.01
C TYR A 334 17.07 -14.63 0.15
N ILE A 335 18.31 -14.15 -0.01
CA ILE A 335 18.97 -13.35 1.03
C ILE A 335 18.15 -12.10 1.38
N ASN A 336 17.60 -11.39 0.39
CA ASN A 336 16.76 -10.22 0.66
C ASN A 336 15.47 -10.59 1.44
N GLN A 337 14.87 -11.75 1.15
CA GLN A 337 13.69 -12.25 1.86
C GLN A 337 14.03 -12.67 3.29
N LEU A 338 15.16 -13.36 3.49
CA LEU A 338 15.67 -13.75 4.80
C LEU A 338 15.98 -12.51 5.66
N CYS A 339 16.60 -11.47 5.10
CA CYS A 339 16.87 -10.22 5.81
C CYS A 339 15.61 -9.49 6.29
N GLN A 340 14.48 -9.68 5.61
CA GLN A 340 13.20 -9.13 6.07
C GLN A 340 12.67 -9.86 7.29
N TYR A 341 12.94 -11.16 7.44
CA TYR A 341 12.39 -11.96 8.52
C TYR A 341 13.20 -11.73 9.81
N LYS A 342 12.63 -10.95 10.74
CA LYS A 342 13.29 -10.54 11.99
C LYS A 342 13.81 -11.71 12.82
N PRO A 343 13.09 -12.84 12.98
CA PRO A 343 13.56 -13.98 13.76
C PRO A 343 14.86 -14.65 13.28
N LEU A 344 15.36 -14.28 12.09
CA LEU A 344 16.68 -14.72 11.64
C LEU A 344 17.82 -13.86 12.15
N HIS A 345 17.55 -12.69 12.75
CA HIS A 345 18.59 -11.77 13.21
C HIS A 345 19.57 -11.35 12.10
N LEU A 346 19.11 -11.35 10.84
CA LEU A 346 19.92 -10.95 9.68
C LEU A 346 19.46 -9.58 9.15
N ILE A 347 20.39 -8.62 9.06
CA ILE A 347 20.14 -7.31 8.47
C ILE A 347 21.06 -7.05 7.28
N LYS A 348 20.51 -6.45 6.23
CA LYS A 348 21.26 -5.88 5.12
C LYS A 348 21.40 -4.37 5.31
N LEU A 349 22.63 -3.88 5.43
CA LEU A 349 22.95 -2.46 5.66
C LEU A 349 23.97 -1.94 4.63
N LYS A 350 24.05 -0.62 4.41
CA LYS A 350 25.22 -0.03 3.72
C LYS A 350 26.36 0.15 4.72
N LYS A 351 27.61 0.21 4.24
CA LYS A 351 28.78 0.46 5.09
C LYS A 351 28.60 1.65 6.05
N PRO A 352 28.13 2.86 5.63
CA PRO A 352 27.93 3.97 6.57
C PRO A 352 26.89 3.65 7.66
N ASP A 353 25.86 2.88 7.34
CA ASP A 353 24.82 2.50 8.28
C ASP A 353 25.37 1.50 9.32
N VAL A 354 26.25 0.58 8.89
CA VAL A 354 26.96 -0.37 9.78
C VAL A 354 27.85 0.37 10.77
N VAL A 355 28.64 1.35 10.31
CA VAL A 355 29.46 2.21 11.18
C VAL A 355 28.59 2.98 12.17
N SER A 356 27.49 3.59 11.68
CA SER A 356 26.60 4.38 12.53
C SER A 356 25.93 3.58 13.64
N GLN A 357 25.81 2.25 13.46
CA GLN A 357 25.26 1.33 14.44
C GLN A 357 26.33 0.69 15.35
N GLY A 358 27.59 1.09 15.23
CA GLY A 358 28.67 0.68 16.13
C GLY A 358 29.28 -0.70 15.83
N TYR A 359 28.96 -1.32 14.69
CA TYR A 359 29.57 -2.60 14.32
C TYR A 359 31.04 -2.44 13.93
N ASN A 360 31.86 -3.40 14.36
CA ASN A 360 33.27 -3.44 13.99
C ASN A 360 33.45 -3.85 12.52
N LEU A 361 34.17 -3.03 11.74
CA LEU A 361 34.48 -3.26 10.33
C LEU A 361 35.88 -3.84 10.10
N THR A 362 36.55 -4.42 11.10
CA THR A 362 37.86 -5.07 10.90
C THR A 362 37.80 -6.08 9.76
N GLY A 363 38.65 -5.94 8.74
CA GLY A 363 38.67 -6.77 7.53
C GLY A 363 37.71 -6.32 6.40
N PHE A 364 36.95 -5.24 6.61
CA PHE A 364 35.98 -4.66 5.68
C PHE A 364 36.29 -3.17 5.39
N GLU A 365 37.49 -2.70 5.71
CA GLU A 365 37.88 -1.28 5.67
C GLU A 365 37.90 -0.73 4.25
N ASN A 366 38.33 -1.54 3.27
CA ASN A 366 38.51 -1.11 1.87
C ASN A 366 37.23 -1.23 1.02
N ILE A 367 36.13 -1.66 1.61
CA ILE A 367 34.86 -1.84 0.89
C ILE A 367 34.23 -0.49 0.56
N HIS A 368 33.65 -0.38 -0.64
CA HIS A 368 33.05 0.87 -1.11
C HIS A 368 31.81 1.26 -0.27
N SER A 369 31.56 2.56 -0.10
CA SER A 369 30.48 3.08 0.75
C SER A 369 29.07 2.66 0.32
N SER A 370 28.88 2.39 -0.98
CA SER A 370 27.62 1.89 -1.54
C SER A 370 27.42 0.38 -1.38
N GLU A 371 28.47 -0.35 -1.02
CA GLU A 371 28.42 -1.80 -0.91
C GLU A 371 27.54 -2.23 0.28
N LYS A 372 26.85 -3.35 0.08
CA LYS A 372 25.91 -3.90 1.05
C LYS A 372 26.59 -4.98 1.88
N LEU A 373 26.47 -4.83 3.19
CA LEU A 373 26.95 -5.80 4.16
C LEU A 373 25.74 -6.54 4.76
N LEU A 374 25.92 -7.82 5.01
CA LEU A 374 25.03 -8.64 5.81
C LEU A 374 25.59 -8.69 7.23
N VAL A 375 24.72 -8.39 8.20
CA VAL A 375 25.05 -8.31 9.62
C VAL A 375 24.16 -9.29 10.37
N VAL A 376 24.75 -10.03 11.30
CA VAL A 376 24.03 -10.83 12.29
C VAL A 376 23.86 -9.96 13.54
N GLU A 377 22.62 -9.69 13.93
CA GLU A 377 22.31 -9.03 15.21
C GLU A 377 22.68 -9.97 16.36
N GLU A 378 23.36 -9.43 17.37
CA GLU A 378 23.67 -10.14 18.62
C GLU A 378 22.49 -10.17 19.60
#